data_AF-A0A7X3PQ31-F1
#
_entry.id   AF-A0A7X3PQ31-F1
#
_cell.length_a   1.000
_cell.length_b   1.000
_cell.length_c   1.000
_cell.angle_alpha   90.00
_cell.angle_beta   90.00
_cell.angle_gamma   90.00
#
_symmetry.space_group_name_H-M   'P 1'
#
loop_
_entity.id
_entity.type
_entity.pdbx_description
1 polymer ?
#
loop_
_entity_poly.entity_id
_entity_poly.type
_entity_poly.pdbx_seq_one_letter_code
_entity_poly.pdbx_strand_id
1 'polypeptide(L)'
;MRLLASRLTLCGVCCLSAPLEAQVENYKVGGDGLSWDSQAAVAGGVDLQNPALIRPIGLAETDNILRSLDWSDSPTLDFVAEGRAHIWDNAAIEGSAAALVDGDEQTSSGDRFKGLGTDQTGRIFFLDFGASFPANRLIYFPSPSFPDDFPRAFELSVNDGRDYTQQGEPRYQVLKRVDLQ
;
A
#
# COMPACT_ATOMS: atom_id res chain seq x y z
N MET A 1 25.87 -56.92 -64.57
CA MET A 1 25.69 -55.46 -64.44
C MET A 1 24.62 -55.21 -63.40
N ARG A 2 24.99 -54.65 -62.25
CA ARG A 2 24.13 -54.35 -61.11
C ARG A 2 23.47 -52.99 -61.31
N LEU A 3 22.15 -52.90 -61.11
CA LEU A 3 21.44 -51.64 -60.90
C LEU A 3 20.78 -51.72 -59.52
N LEU A 4 21.27 -50.88 -58.59
CA LEU A 4 20.77 -50.78 -57.23
C LEU A 4 19.40 -50.08 -57.22
N ALA A 5 18.43 -50.68 -56.56
CA ALA A 5 17.17 -50.03 -56.18
C ALA A 5 17.36 -49.32 -54.83
N SER A 6 17.41 -47.98 -54.83
CA SER A 6 17.35 -47.18 -53.61
C SER A 6 15.94 -47.21 -53.03
N ARG A 7 15.80 -47.74 -51.80
CA ARG A 7 14.59 -47.64 -50.99
C ARG A 7 14.62 -46.31 -50.25
N LEU A 8 13.62 -45.45 -50.51
CA LEU A 8 13.40 -44.22 -49.76
C LEU A 8 12.62 -44.58 -48.48
N THR A 9 13.25 -44.48 -47.32
CA THR A 9 12.61 -44.72 -46.02
C THR A 9 11.91 -43.43 -45.59
N LEU A 10 10.57 -43.45 -45.53
CA LEU A 10 9.77 -42.34 -45.01
C LEU A 10 9.85 -42.36 -43.47
N CYS A 11 10.63 -41.45 -42.89
CA CYS A 11 10.74 -41.30 -41.45
C CYS A 11 9.53 -40.49 -40.94
N GLY A 12 8.54 -41.17 -40.36
CA GLY A 12 7.40 -40.52 -39.72
C GLY A 12 7.83 -39.83 -38.43
N VAL A 13 7.75 -38.50 -38.39
CA VAL A 13 7.93 -37.72 -37.16
C VAL A 13 6.69 -37.88 -36.30
N CYS A 14 6.77 -38.67 -35.23
CA CYS A 14 5.77 -38.67 -34.17
C CYS A 14 5.91 -37.37 -33.36
N CYS A 15 5.00 -36.42 -33.58
CA CYS A 15 4.85 -35.27 -32.70
C CYS A 15 4.27 -35.75 -31.35
N LEU A 16 5.14 -35.91 -30.36
CA LEU A 16 4.74 -36.10 -28.96
C LEU A 16 4.09 -34.80 -28.47
N SER A 17 2.77 -34.79 -28.36
CA SER A 17 2.02 -33.74 -27.67
C SER A 17 2.29 -33.86 -26.17
N ALA A 18 3.20 -33.05 -25.64
CA ALA A 18 3.33 -32.87 -24.20
C ALA A 18 2.11 -32.11 -23.66
N PRO A 19 1.51 -32.52 -22.53
CA PRO A 19 0.49 -31.72 -21.88
C PRO A 19 1.11 -30.38 -21.48
N LEU A 20 0.57 -29.30 -22.01
CA LEU A 20 0.87 -27.96 -21.56
C LEU A 20 0.24 -27.80 -20.17
N GLU A 21 0.97 -28.16 -19.12
CA GLU A 21 0.57 -27.81 -17.76
C GLU A 21 0.64 -26.29 -17.65
N ALA A 22 -0.52 -25.64 -17.73
CA ALA A 22 -0.63 -24.23 -17.40
C ALA A 22 -0.23 -24.07 -15.94
N GLN A 23 0.93 -23.44 -15.71
CA GLN A 23 1.37 -23.01 -14.39
C GLN A 23 0.44 -21.87 -13.98
N VAL A 24 -0.67 -22.19 -13.33
CA VAL A 24 -1.59 -21.20 -12.78
C VAL A 24 -1.00 -20.73 -11.45
N GLU A 25 -0.37 -19.55 -11.49
CA GLU A 25 0.10 -18.87 -10.30
C GLU A 25 -1.07 -18.06 -9.73
N ASN A 26 -1.57 -18.47 -8.55
CA ASN A 26 -2.66 -17.77 -7.87
C ASN A 26 -2.06 -16.69 -6.97
N TYR A 27 -2.26 -15.43 -7.33
CA TYR A 27 -1.92 -14.30 -6.48
C TYR A 27 -3.13 -13.92 -5.63
N LYS A 28 -2.95 -13.92 -4.30
CA LYS A 28 -4.00 -13.58 -3.34
C LYS A 28 -3.83 -12.11 -2.93
N VAL A 29 -4.80 -11.28 -3.29
CA VAL A 29 -4.90 -9.89 -2.79
C VAL A 29 -5.92 -9.88 -1.65
N GLY A 30 -5.44 -10.17 -0.43
CA GLY A 30 -6.19 -10.05 0.82
C GLY A 30 -7.00 -11.26 1.34
N GLY A 31 -7.36 -11.17 2.62
CA GLY A 31 -8.13 -12.11 3.45
C GLY A 31 -7.33 -13.32 3.95
N ASP A 32 -7.79 -13.95 5.04
CA ASP A 32 -7.37 -15.29 5.50
C ASP A 32 -8.40 -16.39 5.19
N GLY A 33 -9.56 -16.03 4.63
CA GLY A 33 -10.70 -16.94 4.46
C GLY A 33 -11.23 -17.07 3.02
N LEU A 34 -11.95 -18.17 2.79
CA LEU A 34 -12.75 -18.45 1.58
C LEU A 34 -14.19 -17.88 1.69
N SER A 35 -14.54 -17.15 2.75
CA SER A 35 -15.89 -16.63 2.93
C SER A 35 -16.09 -15.30 2.20
N TRP A 36 -17.25 -15.13 1.58
CA TRP A 36 -17.62 -13.91 0.87
C TRP A 36 -17.58 -12.66 1.75
N ASP A 37 -17.91 -12.77 3.04
CA ASP A 37 -17.84 -11.66 3.98
C ASP A 37 -16.39 -11.19 4.24
N SER A 38 -15.44 -12.14 4.28
CA SER A 38 -14.01 -11.80 4.44
C SER A 38 -13.41 -11.16 3.19
N GLN A 39 -13.95 -11.49 2.01
CA GLN A 39 -13.57 -10.89 0.75
C GLN A 39 -14.22 -9.52 0.57
N ALA A 40 -15.48 -9.35 0.99
CA ALA A 40 -16.21 -8.09 0.95
C ALA A 40 -15.57 -7.01 1.83
N ALA A 41 -15.04 -7.37 3.00
CA ALA A 41 -14.30 -6.47 3.89
C ALA A 41 -12.99 -5.94 3.28
N VAL A 42 -12.47 -6.60 2.24
CA VAL A 42 -11.24 -6.20 1.50
C VAL A 42 -11.58 -5.59 0.14
N ALA A 43 -12.70 -6.00 -0.46
CA ALA A 43 -13.13 -5.64 -1.80
C ALA A 43 -13.83 -4.28 -1.89
N GLY A 44 -14.07 -3.59 -0.77
CA GLY A 44 -14.66 -2.24 -0.74
C GLY A 44 -13.93 -1.20 -1.59
N GLY A 45 -12.72 -1.53 -2.06
CA GLY A 45 -11.93 -0.62 -2.86
C GLY A 45 -11.26 -1.22 -4.08
N VAL A 46 -11.62 -2.38 -4.66
CA VAL A 46 -10.88 -2.98 -5.80
C VAL A 46 -11.69 -2.97 -7.11
N ASP A 47 -11.15 -2.36 -8.16
CA ASP A 47 -11.64 -2.41 -9.54
C ASP A 47 -11.21 -3.72 -10.21
N LEU A 48 -12.19 -4.56 -10.54
CA LEU A 48 -12.00 -5.82 -11.28
C LEU A 48 -12.54 -5.74 -12.72
N GLN A 49 -12.95 -4.56 -13.21
CA GLN A 49 -13.54 -4.41 -14.54
C GLN A 49 -12.53 -4.65 -15.66
N ASN A 50 -11.24 -4.41 -15.38
CA ASN A 50 -10.16 -4.75 -16.30
C ASN A 50 -9.47 -6.05 -15.84
N PRO A 51 -9.62 -7.17 -16.58
CA PRO A 51 -9.02 -8.45 -16.18
C PRO A 51 -7.48 -8.44 -16.20
N ALA A 52 -6.84 -7.42 -16.76
CA ALA A 52 -5.38 -7.25 -16.78
C ALA A 52 -4.85 -6.42 -15.60
N LEU A 53 -5.71 -5.79 -14.78
CA LEU A 53 -5.31 -4.88 -13.72
C LEU A 53 -6.08 -5.16 -12.43
N ILE A 54 -5.37 -5.23 -11.31
CA ILE A 54 -5.95 -5.15 -9.97
C ILE A 54 -5.56 -3.77 -9.44
N ARG A 55 -6.53 -2.88 -9.25
CA ARG A 55 -6.30 -1.51 -8.76
C ARG A 55 -7.45 -1.06 -7.88
N PRO A 56 -7.33 0.06 -7.15
CA PRO A 56 -8.45 0.53 -6.40
C PRO A 56 -9.59 1.04 -7.29
N ILE A 57 -10.84 0.91 -6.85
CA ILE A 57 -11.98 1.49 -7.56
C ILE A 57 -11.89 3.02 -7.58
N GLY A 58 -12.01 3.62 -8.75
CA GLY A 58 -12.01 5.07 -8.92
C GLY A 58 -10.65 5.77 -8.76
N LEU A 59 -9.53 5.04 -8.64
CA LEU A 59 -8.18 5.61 -8.56
C LEU A 59 -7.29 5.15 -9.72
N ALA A 60 -6.57 6.10 -10.30
CA ALA A 60 -5.46 5.87 -11.22
C ALA A 60 -4.11 5.84 -10.48
N GLU A 61 -3.07 5.28 -11.09
CA GLU A 61 -1.71 5.21 -10.52
C GLU A 61 -1.09 6.59 -10.22
N THR A 62 -1.59 7.63 -10.89
CA THR A 62 -1.15 9.01 -10.71
C THR A 62 -1.94 9.79 -9.66
N ASP A 63 -3.02 9.22 -9.13
CA ASP A 63 -3.89 9.94 -8.22
C ASP A 63 -3.26 10.03 -6.83
N ASN A 64 -3.29 11.25 -6.27
CA ASN A 64 -2.95 11.45 -4.88
C ASN A 64 -4.18 11.15 -4.02
N ILE A 65 -4.22 9.95 -3.43
CA ILE A 65 -5.34 9.48 -2.60
C ILE A 65 -5.66 10.43 -1.45
N LEU A 66 -4.67 11.18 -0.93
CA LEU A 66 -4.87 12.10 0.17
C LEU A 66 -5.89 13.19 -0.15
N ARG A 67 -6.00 13.62 -1.42
CA ARG A 67 -6.96 14.63 -1.88
C ARG A 67 -8.39 14.09 -2.04
N SER A 68 -8.54 12.78 -2.08
CA SER A 68 -9.84 12.11 -2.31
C SER A 68 -10.52 11.69 -1.02
N LEU A 69 -9.81 11.75 0.11
CA LEU A 69 -10.31 11.35 1.42
C LEU A 69 -10.84 12.55 2.20
N ASP A 70 -11.94 12.35 2.91
CA ASP A 70 -12.42 13.29 3.93
C ASP A 70 -11.63 13.02 5.21
N TRP A 71 -10.84 14.01 5.68
CA TRP A 71 -9.93 13.84 6.82
C TRP A 71 -10.50 14.43 8.11
N SER A 72 -10.35 13.68 9.20
CA SER A 72 -10.55 14.14 10.57
C SER A 72 -9.21 14.21 11.29
N ASP A 73 -8.95 15.32 11.96
CA ASP A 73 -7.79 15.48 12.83
C ASP A 73 -8.12 15.03 14.26
N SER A 74 -8.30 13.72 14.41
CA SER A 74 -8.67 13.09 15.67
C SER A 74 -8.34 11.60 15.61
N PRO A 75 -7.97 10.98 16.74
CA PRO A 75 -7.84 9.53 16.78
C PRO A 75 -9.19 8.85 16.53
N THR A 76 -9.15 7.61 16.04
CA THR A 76 -10.30 6.70 15.99
C THR A 76 -10.06 5.52 16.93
N LEU A 77 -11.15 4.90 17.38
CA LEU A 77 -11.13 3.60 18.09
C LEU A 77 -11.61 2.46 17.20
N ASP A 78 -12.08 2.79 16.00
CA ASP A 78 -12.53 1.84 14.99
C ASP A 78 -11.63 1.97 13.77
N PHE A 79 -10.74 1.00 13.62
CA PHE A 79 -9.75 0.91 12.53
C PHE A 79 -10.17 -0.09 11.45
N VAL A 80 -11.38 -0.67 11.57
CA VAL A 80 -11.85 -1.78 10.73
C VAL A 80 -13.04 -1.35 9.90
N ALA A 81 -13.98 -0.59 10.47
CA ALA A 81 -15.14 -0.13 9.72
C ALA A 81 -14.76 0.88 8.64
N GLU A 82 -15.40 0.77 7.48
CA GLU A 82 -15.30 1.80 6.45
C GLU A 82 -15.82 3.13 6.99
N GLY A 83 -15.04 4.19 6.79
CA GLY A 83 -15.31 5.46 7.43
C GLY A 83 -14.48 6.63 6.90
N ARG A 84 -14.50 7.71 7.67
CA ARG A 84 -13.69 8.90 7.42
C ARG A 84 -12.21 8.57 7.65
N ALA A 85 -11.31 9.22 6.91
CA ALA A 85 -9.87 9.11 7.18
C ALA A 85 -9.51 9.90 8.44
N HIS A 86 -8.51 9.44 9.18
CA HIS A 86 -8.05 10.05 10.41
C HIS A 86 -6.54 10.29 10.39
N ILE A 87 -6.13 11.49 10.81
CA ILE A 87 -4.75 11.84 11.13
C ILE A 87 -4.69 12.22 12.61
N TRP A 88 -3.67 11.73 13.31
CA TRP A 88 -3.32 12.25 14.62
C TRP A 88 -1.84 12.03 14.91
N ASP A 89 -1.36 12.64 15.98
CA ASP A 89 0.03 12.56 16.40
C ASP A 89 0.12 12.34 17.91
N ASN A 90 1.28 11.87 18.37
CA ASN A 90 1.54 11.68 19.80
C ASN A 90 2.18 12.91 20.48
N ALA A 91 2.25 14.07 19.82
CA ALA A 91 2.87 15.25 20.39
C ALA A 91 1.93 15.95 21.37
N ALA A 92 2.47 16.34 22.53
CA ALA A 92 1.76 17.16 23.51
C ALA A 92 1.77 18.66 23.13
N ILE A 93 1.55 18.97 21.85
CA ILE A 93 1.60 20.35 21.30
C ILE A 93 0.28 20.63 20.59
N GLU A 94 -0.36 21.74 20.96
CA GLU A 94 -1.61 22.22 20.34
C GLU A 94 -1.42 22.51 18.84
N GLY A 95 -2.51 22.38 18.09
CA GLY A 95 -2.56 22.63 16.65
C GLY A 95 -3.08 21.42 15.87
N SER A 96 -3.17 21.59 14.54
CA SER A 96 -3.75 20.58 13.65
C SER A 96 -2.69 19.83 12.85
N ALA A 97 -2.86 18.53 12.65
CA ALA A 97 -2.02 17.69 11.78
C ALA A 97 -2.58 17.60 10.34
N ALA A 98 -3.74 18.21 10.08
CA ALA A 98 -4.44 18.11 8.78
C ALA A 98 -3.59 18.56 7.58
N ALA A 99 -2.73 19.57 7.76
CA ALA A 99 -1.83 20.05 6.71
C ALA A 99 -0.78 19.00 6.27
N LEU A 100 -0.61 17.89 7.00
CA LEU A 100 0.27 16.79 6.57
C LEU A 100 -0.42 15.85 5.57
N VAL A 101 -1.75 15.91 5.45
CA VAL A 101 -2.58 14.95 4.70
C VAL A 101 -3.58 15.60 3.75
N ASP A 102 -3.53 16.92 3.56
CA ASP A 102 -4.40 17.63 2.60
C ASP A 102 -4.03 17.40 1.12
N GLY A 103 -2.85 16.79 0.88
CA GLY A 103 -2.32 16.48 -0.43
C GLY A 103 -1.85 17.72 -1.22
N ASP A 104 -1.67 18.87 -0.58
CA ASP A 104 -1.08 20.07 -1.20
C ASP A 104 0.41 20.18 -0.83
N GLU A 105 1.29 20.20 -1.83
CA GLU A 105 2.74 20.36 -1.60
C GLU A 105 3.13 21.78 -1.17
N GLN A 106 2.20 22.74 -1.26
CA GLN A 106 2.41 24.13 -0.87
C GLN A 106 1.99 24.41 0.58
N THR A 107 1.36 23.45 1.26
CA THR A 107 0.95 23.57 2.66
C THR A 107 1.96 22.88 3.58
N SER A 108 1.95 23.26 4.86
CA SER A 108 2.86 22.73 5.87
C SER A 108 2.28 22.93 7.26
N SER A 109 2.65 22.06 8.20
CA SER A 109 2.39 22.23 9.64
C SER A 109 3.25 23.34 10.29
N GLY A 110 4.07 24.04 9.50
CA GLY A 110 4.94 25.11 9.96
C GLY A 110 5.95 24.60 10.98
N ASP A 111 6.07 25.32 12.08
CA ASP A 111 7.01 24.99 13.16
C ASP A 111 6.39 24.04 14.21
N ARG A 112 5.15 23.55 14.04
CA ARG A 112 4.45 22.73 15.05
C ARG A 112 5.23 21.48 15.44
N PHE A 113 5.81 20.79 14.45
CA PHE A 113 6.57 19.56 14.66
C PHE A 113 8.08 19.74 14.47
N LYS A 114 8.52 20.99 14.32
CA LYS A 114 9.90 21.32 13.94
C LYS A 114 10.42 22.48 14.76
N GLY A 115 11.49 22.21 15.51
CA GLY A 115 12.32 23.21 16.16
C GLY A 115 13.78 23.00 15.79
N LEU A 116 14.52 24.08 15.51
CA LEU A 116 15.95 24.01 15.26
C LEU A 116 16.67 23.34 16.45
N GLY A 117 17.51 22.34 16.16
CA GLY A 117 18.28 21.60 17.16
C GLY A 117 17.45 20.71 18.09
N THR A 118 16.16 20.50 17.80
CA THR A 118 15.28 19.65 18.62
C THR A 118 15.26 18.24 18.07
N ASP A 119 15.61 17.26 18.91
CA ASP A 119 15.45 15.84 18.60
C ASP A 119 13.95 15.49 18.46
N GLN A 120 13.61 14.83 17.36
CA GLN A 120 12.24 14.42 17.04
C GLN A 120 12.02 12.90 17.25
N THR A 121 13.00 12.22 17.85
CA THR A 121 12.92 10.79 18.17
C THR A 121 11.67 10.49 18.99
N GLY A 122 10.94 9.45 18.57
CA GLY A 122 9.70 9.03 19.23
C GLY A 122 8.46 9.84 18.83
N ARG A 123 8.58 10.81 17.92
CA ARG A 123 7.41 11.46 17.31
C ARG A 123 6.77 10.51 16.30
N ILE A 124 5.47 10.29 16.46
CA ILE A 124 4.68 9.36 15.66
C ILE A 124 3.50 10.11 15.08
N PHE A 125 3.29 9.92 13.78
CA PHE A 125 2.10 10.31 13.07
C PHE A 125 1.34 9.05 12.71
N PHE A 126 0.05 9.03 13.00
CA PHE A 126 -0.83 7.91 12.71
C PHE A 126 -1.82 8.32 11.64
N LEU A 127 -1.86 7.54 10.58
CA LEU A 127 -2.76 7.74 9.46
C LEU A 127 -3.66 6.51 9.36
N ASP A 128 -4.96 6.74 9.45
CA ASP A 128 -5.99 5.77 9.06
C ASP A 128 -6.68 6.34 7.82
N PHE A 129 -6.74 5.55 6.74
CA PHE A 129 -7.36 6.00 5.50
C PHE A 129 -8.87 5.78 5.46
N GLY A 130 -9.46 5.20 6.51
CA GLY A 130 -10.89 4.89 6.61
C GLY A 130 -11.32 3.73 5.70
N ALA A 131 -10.40 3.16 4.92
CA ALA A 131 -10.58 1.98 4.09
C ALA A 131 -9.21 1.36 3.72
N SER A 132 -9.23 0.13 3.24
CA SER A 132 -8.03 -0.56 2.74
C SER A 132 -7.62 -0.05 1.36
N PHE A 133 -6.44 0.57 1.27
CA PHE A 133 -5.83 0.99 -0.01
C PHE A 133 -4.53 0.24 -0.28
N PRO A 134 -4.34 -0.36 -1.48
CA PRO A 134 -3.02 -0.80 -1.92
C PRO A 134 -2.14 0.42 -2.21
N ALA A 135 -1.24 0.75 -1.28
CA ALA A 135 -0.26 1.82 -1.44
C ALA A 135 1.14 1.21 -1.64
N ASN A 136 1.85 1.66 -2.69
CA ASN A 136 3.21 1.20 -2.98
C ASN A 136 4.30 2.27 -2.75
N ARG A 137 3.89 3.50 -2.42
CA ARG A 137 4.79 4.64 -2.28
C ARG A 137 4.22 5.67 -1.30
N LEU A 138 5.06 6.07 -0.35
CA LEU A 138 4.84 7.22 0.52
C LEU A 138 5.84 8.31 0.10
N ILE A 139 5.35 9.52 -0.15
CA ILE A 139 6.20 10.68 -0.47
C ILE A 139 6.06 11.69 0.66
N TYR A 140 7.19 12.15 1.17
CA TYR A 140 7.25 13.27 2.10
C TYR A 140 7.56 14.54 1.32
N PHE A 141 6.75 15.59 1.53
CA PHE A 141 7.01 16.92 1.00
C PHE A 141 7.52 17.82 2.14
N PRO A 142 8.76 18.34 2.06
CA PRO A 142 9.25 19.30 3.02
C PRO A 142 8.49 20.62 2.88
N SER A 143 8.53 21.46 3.92
CA SER A 143 7.95 22.80 3.86
C SER A 143 8.53 23.59 2.66
N PRO A 144 7.71 24.32 1.88
CA PRO A 144 8.20 25.14 0.78
C PRO A 144 9.23 26.20 1.22
N SER A 145 9.16 26.65 2.47
CA SER A 145 10.13 27.59 3.05
C SER A 145 11.45 26.93 3.44
N PHE A 146 11.47 25.60 3.58
CA PHE A 146 12.61 24.82 4.04
C PHE A 146 12.71 23.49 3.27
N PRO A 147 13.05 23.51 1.97
CA PRO A 147 13.01 22.33 1.10
C PRO A 147 14.02 21.23 1.49
N ASP A 148 15.05 21.57 2.26
CA ASP A 148 16.06 20.60 2.73
C ASP A 148 15.70 19.95 4.08
N ASP A 149 14.55 20.32 4.66
CA ASP A 149 14.12 19.87 5.98
C ASP A 149 13.12 18.71 5.88
N PHE A 150 13.69 17.52 5.64
CA PHE A 150 12.99 16.25 5.60
C PHE A 150 13.47 15.27 6.69
N PRO A 151 12.63 14.29 7.11
CA PRO A 151 13.03 13.24 8.03
C PRO A 151 14.24 12.47 7.50
N ARG A 152 15.35 12.51 8.24
CA ARG A 152 16.60 11.80 7.88
C ARG A 152 16.66 10.39 8.44
N ALA A 153 15.89 10.13 9.49
CA ALA A 153 15.67 8.81 10.06
C ALA A 153 14.17 8.66 10.39
N PHE A 154 13.64 7.46 10.16
CA PHE A 154 12.22 7.16 10.38
C PHE A 154 11.98 5.65 10.44
N GLU A 155 10.86 5.28 11.02
CA GLU A 155 10.26 3.96 10.90
C GLU A 155 8.88 4.11 10.25
N LEU A 156 8.61 3.27 9.25
CA LEU A 156 7.29 3.11 8.65
C LEU A 156 6.75 1.75 9.05
N SER A 157 5.64 1.77 9.77
CA SER A 157 4.95 0.59 10.26
C SER A 157 3.49 0.62 9.80
N VAL A 158 2.97 -0.54 9.42
CA VAL A 158 1.65 -0.67 8.77
C VAL A 158 0.83 -1.76 9.45
N ASN A 159 -0.49 -1.60 9.41
CA ASN A 159 -1.45 -2.62 9.77
C ASN A 159 -2.39 -2.82 8.58
N ASP A 160 -2.78 -4.06 8.30
CA ASP A 160 -3.59 -4.43 7.14
C ASP A 160 -5.10 -4.46 7.44
N GLY A 161 -5.51 -3.90 8.59
CA GLY A 161 -6.89 -3.93 9.06
C GLY A 161 -7.33 -5.28 9.62
N ARG A 162 -6.41 -6.21 9.92
CA ARG A 162 -6.77 -7.57 10.39
C ARG A 162 -6.11 -7.98 11.69
N ASP A 163 -4.86 -7.58 11.92
CA ASP A 163 -4.15 -8.00 13.12
C ASP A 163 -4.33 -6.99 14.25
N TYR A 164 -5.03 -7.40 15.32
CA TYR A 164 -5.30 -6.58 16.49
C TYR A 164 -4.97 -7.31 17.78
N THR A 165 -4.69 -6.53 18.81
CA THR A 165 -4.61 -7.03 20.19
C THR A 165 -5.99 -7.42 20.72
N GLN A 166 -6.04 -8.13 21.84
CA GLN A 166 -7.31 -8.43 22.52
C GLN A 166 -8.04 -7.17 23.01
N GLN A 167 -7.31 -6.06 23.13
CA GLN A 167 -7.83 -4.76 23.54
C GLN A 167 -8.35 -3.92 22.36
N GLY A 168 -8.28 -4.43 21.12
CA GLY A 168 -8.73 -3.70 19.93
C GLY A 168 -7.68 -2.75 19.32
N GLU A 169 -6.45 -2.73 19.85
CA GLU A 169 -5.36 -1.92 19.29
C GLU A 169 -4.73 -2.61 18.07
N PRO A 170 -4.43 -1.90 16.97
CA PRO A 170 -3.78 -2.46 15.79
C PRO A 170 -2.38 -2.96 16.10
N ARG A 171 -2.02 -4.14 15.59
CA ARG A 171 -0.65 -4.64 15.61
C ARG A 171 0.06 -4.19 14.34
N TYR A 172 1.04 -3.31 14.49
CA TYR A 172 1.80 -2.81 13.37
C TYR A 172 3.00 -3.69 13.05
N GLN A 173 3.21 -3.93 11.75
CA GLN A 173 4.42 -4.54 11.22
C GLN A 173 5.34 -3.44 10.66
N VAL A 174 6.63 -3.50 11.02
CA VAL A 174 7.64 -2.61 10.44
C VAL A 174 7.84 -2.98 8.96
N LEU A 175 7.55 -2.03 8.08
CA LEU A 175 7.78 -2.14 6.64
C LEU A 175 9.18 -1.61 6.27
N LYS A 176 9.61 -0.52 6.90
CA LYS A 176 10.89 0.12 6.61
C LYS A 176 11.42 0.87 7.83
N ARG A 177 12.73 0.80 8.06
CA ARG A 177 13.44 1.66 9.00
C ARG A 177 14.65 2.28 8.32
N VAL A 178 14.89 3.56 8.58
CA VAL A 178 16.07 4.32 8.16
C VAL A 178 16.66 4.95 9.41
N ASP A 179 17.92 4.66 9.70
CA ASP A 179 18.66 5.20 10.84
C ASP A 179 19.62 6.31 10.38
N LEU A 180 19.97 7.21 11.29
CA LEU A 180 21.02 8.21 11.03
C LEU A 180 22.38 7.50 10.91
N GLN A 181 23.11 7.83 9.84
CA GLN A 181 24.50 7.37 9.65
C GLN A 181 25.47 8.23 10.45
#